data_AF-A0A813Q9W3-F1
#
_entry.id   AF-A0A813Q9W3-F1
#
_cell.length_a   1.000
_cell.length_b   1.000
_cell.length_c   1.000
_cell.angle_alpha   90.00
_cell.angle_beta   90.00
_cell.angle_gamma   90.00
#
_symmetry.space_group_name_H-M   'P 1'
#
loop_
_entity.id
_entity.type
_entity.pdbx_description
1 polymer ?
#
loop_
_entity_poly.entity_id
_entity_poly.type
_entity_poly.pdbx_seq_one_letter_code
_entity_poly.pdbx_strand_id
1 'polypeptide(L)'
;MKSYPRSKLSMLVFGSYMIIVGGIGFGFFPHTVLSLVCMTTTDNTFVRMFGLLAGLLGINYLVMVQQSAIIFFKLSIVLRYLAALFMIYLVVSGISSYNLLLFALGDILAATWTLIALKRDNRSNNSKSE
;
A
#
# COMPACT_ATOMS: atom_id res chain seq x y z
N MET A 1 -19.96 7.20 -19.73
CA MET A 1 -19.05 7.60 -18.63
C MET A 1 -18.14 6.40 -18.30
N LYS A 2 -16.80 6.57 -18.28
CA LYS A 2 -15.87 5.46 -17.96
C LYS A 2 -16.04 5.04 -16.50
N SER A 3 -16.12 3.73 -16.25
CA SER A 3 -16.28 3.17 -14.90
C SER A 3 -15.06 2.35 -14.49
N TYR A 4 -14.70 2.39 -13.20
CA TYR A 4 -13.46 1.82 -12.66
C TYR A 4 -13.70 1.00 -11.37
N PRO A 5 -14.62 0.02 -11.37
CA PRO A 5 -15.03 -0.65 -10.14
C PRO A 5 -13.91 -1.51 -9.52
N ARG A 6 -13.09 -2.19 -10.34
CA ARG A 6 -12.08 -3.13 -9.84
C ARG A 6 -10.89 -2.40 -9.25
N SER A 7 -10.44 -1.35 -9.95
CA SER A 7 -9.32 -0.52 -9.48
C SER A 7 -9.68 0.26 -8.22
N LYS A 8 -10.91 0.76 -8.11
CA LYS A 8 -11.45 1.35 -6.87
C LYS A 8 -11.45 0.35 -5.72
N LEU A 9 -11.92 -0.87 -5.94
CA LEU A 9 -11.94 -1.91 -4.90
C LEU A 9 -10.52 -2.21 -4.38
N SER A 10 -9.55 -2.39 -5.28
CA SER A 10 -8.15 -2.64 -4.89
C SER A 10 -7.58 -1.50 -4.04
N MET A 11 -7.84 -0.24 -4.41
CA MET A 11 -7.39 0.93 -3.66
C MET A 11 -8.12 1.07 -2.31
N LEU A 12 -9.40 0.71 -2.24
CA LEU A 12 -10.18 0.70 -0.99
C LEU A 12 -9.61 -0.34 -0.02
N VAL A 13 -9.40 -1.57 -0.49
CA VAL A 13 -8.81 -2.65 0.33
C VAL A 13 -7.44 -2.26 0.85
N PHE A 14 -6.57 -1.73 -0.02
CA PHE A 14 -5.22 -1.31 0.38
C PHE A 14 -5.24 -0.09 1.33
N GLY A 15 -6.09 0.91 1.07
CA GLY A 15 -6.24 2.08 1.94
C GLY A 15 -6.74 1.70 3.34
N SER A 16 -7.74 0.81 3.42
CA SER A 16 -8.23 0.28 4.69
C SER A 16 -7.16 -0.53 5.43
N TYR A 17 -6.39 -1.36 4.73
CA TYR A 17 -5.24 -2.07 5.31
C TYR A 17 -4.22 -1.10 5.90
N MET A 18 -3.88 -0.02 5.18
CA MET A 18 -2.95 1.00 5.65
C MET A 18 -3.46 1.74 6.90
N ILE A 19 -4.77 1.98 7.02
CA ILE A 19 -5.35 2.56 8.23
C ILE A 19 -5.30 1.58 9.40
N ILE A 20 -5.74 0.35 9.19
CA ILE A 20 -5.92 -0.62 10.28
C ILE A 20 -4.58 -1.20 10.73
N VAL A 21 -3.80 -1.76 9.81
CA VAL A 21 -2.53 -2.41 10.14
C VAL A 21 -1.42 -1.38 10.28
N GLY A 22 -1.35 -0.43 9.34
CA GLY A 22 -0.39 0.67 9.38
C GLY A 22 -0.65 1.63 10.55
N GLY A 23 -1.72 2.41 10.42
CA GLY A 23 -2.18 3.42 11.38
C GLY A 23 -2.39 2.88 12.78
N ILE A 24 -3.42 2.06 12.95
CA ILE A 24 -3.86 1.61 14.27
C ILE A 24 -2.85 0.59 14.83
N GLY A 25 -2.45 -0.39 14.01
CA GLY A 25 -1.52 -1.45 14.37
C GLY A 25 -0.17 -0.91 14.83
N PHE A 26 0.63 -0.33 13.92
CA PHE A 26 1.96 0.19 14.31
C PHE A 26 1.90 1.43 15.20
N GLY A 27 0.86 2.28 15.07
CA GLY A 27 0.71 3.49 15.87
C GLY A 27 0.42 3.22 17.34
N PHE A 28 -0.44 2.25 17.65
CA PHE A 28 -0.87 1.98 19.03
C PHE A 28 -0.28 0.69 19.60
N PHE A 29 -0.14 -0.35 18.77
CA PHE A 29 0.27 -1.70 19.18
C PHE A 29 1.51 -2.21 18.41
N PRO A 30 2.64 -1.47 18.40
CA PRO A 30 3.79 -1.78 17.54
C PRO A 30 4.39 -3.17 17.79
N HIS A 31 4.52 -3.59 19.05
CA HIS A 31 5.06 -4.91 19.41
C HIS A 31 4.19 -6.07 18.93
N THR A 32 2.87 -5.89 18.98
CA THR A 32 1.93 -6.92 18.52
C THR A 32 2.05 -7.11 17.01
N VAL A 33 2.13 -6.03 16.24
CA VAL A 33 2.22 -6.12 14.78
C VAL A 33 3.61 -6.57 14.33
N LEU A 34 4.68 -6.06 14.95
CA LEU A 34 6.05 -6.46 14.64
C LEU A 34 6.32 -7.93 14.98
N SER A 35 5.76 -8.45 16.06
CA SER A 35 5.94 -9.87 16.41
C SER A 35 5.29 -10.83 15.41
N LEU A 36 4.18 -10.44 14.77
CA LEU A 36 3.55 -11.22 13.69
C LEU A 36 4.45 -11.39 12.46
N VAL A 37 5.39 -10.46 12.25
CA VAL A 37 6.38 -10.52 11.17
C VAL A 37 7.78 -10.89 11.69
N CYS A 38 7.88 -11.43 12.92
CA CYS A 38 9.12 -11.82 13.56
C CYS A 38 10.16 -10.69 13.66
N MET A 39 9.72 -9.44 13.79
CA MET A 39 10.59 -8.26 13.96
C MET A 39 10.51 -7.74 15.39
N THR A 40 11.61 -7.14 15.84
CA THR A 40 11.69 -6.43 17.13
C THR A 40 12.28 -5.05 16.89
N THR A 41 11.77 -4.02 17.57
CA THR A 41 12.35 -2.68 17.55
C THR A 41 12.72 -2.26 18.96
N THR A 42 13.87 -1.62 19.12
CA THR A 42 14.23 -0.90 20.36
C THR A 42 13.64 0.51 20.36
N ASP A 43 13.38 1.08 19.18
CA ASP A 43 12.84 2.42 19.03
C ASP A 43 11.35 2.38 18.70
N ASN A 44 10.54 2.53 19.76
CA ASN A 44 9.09 2.54 19.65
C ASN A 44 8.56 3.85 19.05
N THR A 45 9.31 4.95 19.13
CA THR A 45 8.82 6.27 18.73
C THR A 45 8.71 6.34 17.21
N PHE A 46 9.76 5.93 16.49
CA PHE A 46 9.73 5.94 15.03
C PHE A 46 8.69 4.97 14.46
N VAL A 47 8.52 3.78 15.05
CA VAL A 47 7.51 2.82 14.57
C VAL A 47 6.10 3.39 14.69
N ARG A 48 5.79 4.06 15.81
CA ARG A 48 4.49 4.72 15.98
C ARG A 48 4.29 5.87 14.99
N MET A 49 5.35 6.64 14.73
CA MET A 49 5.33 7.72 13.75
C MET A 49 5.09 7.19 12.32
N PHE A 50 5.77 6.12 11.92
CA PHE A 50 5.51 5.44 10.64
C PHE A 50 4.11 4.86 10.57
N GLY A 51 3.60 4.33 11.69
CA GLY A 51 2.21 3.92 11.80
C GLY A 51 1.25 5.06 11.49
N LEU A 52 1.39 6.20 12.17
CA LEU A 52 0.59 7.40 11.91
C LEU A 52 0.65 7.82 10.43
N LEU A 53 1.86 7.90 9.85
CA LEU A 53 2.04 8.24 8.44
C LEU A 53 1.33 7.24 7.50
N ALA A 54 1.43 5.95 7.78
CA ALA A 54 0.72 4.92 7.02
C ALA A 54 -0.81 5.09 7.12
N GLY A 55 -1.32 5.39 8.31
CA GLY A 55 -2.75 5.68 8.52
C GLY A 55 -3.22 6.92 7.74
N LEU A 56 -2.46 8.02 7.79
CA LEU A 56 -2.75 9.24 7.04
C LEU A 56 -2.73 9.00 5.52
N LEU A 57 -1.76 8.22 5.02
CA LEU A 57 -1.76 7.79 3.63
C LEU A 57 -3.01 6.96 3.32
N GLY A 58 -3.37 5.99 4.15
CA GLY A 58 -4.58 5.19 3.96
C GLY A 58 -5.85 6.03 3.84
N ILE A 59 -6.00 7.09 4.64
CA ILE A 59 -7.11 8.05 4.53
C ILE A 59 -7.12 8.74 3.16
N ASN A 60 -5.95 9.22 2.70
CA ASN A 60 -5.83 9.82 1.37
C ASN A 60 -6.27 8.85 0.27
N TYR A 61 -5.92 7.56 0.37
CA TYR A 61 -6.37 6.56 -0.60
C TYR A 61 -7.90 6.43 -0.62
N LEU A 62 -8.55 6.38 0.55
CA LEU A 62 -10.02 6.28 0.63
C LEU A 62 -10.72 7.51 0.01
N VAL A 63 -10.21 8.72 0.28
CA VAL A 63 -10.75 9.95 -0.33
C VAL A 63 -10.59 9.93 -1.85
N MET A 64 -9.41 9.53 -2.34
CA MET A 64 -9.14 9.46 -3.78
C MET A 64 -9.99 8.40 -4.50
N VAL A 65 -10.37 7.31 -3.80
CA VAL A 65 -11.33 6.32 -4.32
C VAL A 65 -12.72 6.94 -4.53
N GLN A 66 -13.20 7.73 -3.57
CA GLN A 66 -14.49 8.43 -3.67
C GLN A 66 -14.49 9.41 -4.85
N GLN A 67 -13.41 10.16 -5.02
CA GLN A 67 -13.24 11.10 -6.13
C GLN A 67 -12.93 10.43 -7.48
N SER A 68 -12.74 9.10 -7.51
CA SER A 68 -12.38 8.37 -8.73
C SER A 68 -11.11 8.91 -9.40
N ALA A 69 -10.14 9.39 -8.61
CA ALA A 69 -8.95 10.06 -9.10
C ALA A 69 -7.97 9.07 -9.76
N ILE A 70 -8.21 8.70 -11.02
CA ILE A 70 -7.43 7.67 -11.73
C ILE A 70 -5.95 8.05 -11.86
N ILE A 71 -5.63 9.34 -11.91
CA ILE A 71 -4.24 9.82 -11.89
C ILE A 71 -3.51 9.38 -10.61
N PHE A 72 -4.20 9.45 -9.47
CA PHE A 72 -3.68 9.01 -8.18
C PHE A 72 -3.48 7.49 -8.15
N PHE A 73 -4.37 6.73 -8.80
CA PHE A 73 -4.24 5.27 -8.87
C PHE A 73 -3.00 4.84 -9.65
N LYS A 74 -2.67 5.55 -10.73
CA LYS A 74 -1.44 5.32 -11.50
C LYS A 74 -0.20 5.70 -10.69
N LEU A 75 -0.24 6.85 -10.03
CA LEU A 75 0.85 7.33 -9.19
C LEU A 75 1.12 6.37 -8.02
N SER A 76 0.07 5.88 -7.36
CA SER A 76 0.21 4.96 -6.21
C SER A 76 0.88 3.64 -6.58
N ILE A 77 0.71 3.16 -7.81
CA ILE A 77 1.40 1.95 -8.29
C ILE A 77 2.91 2.21 -8.34
N VAL A 78 3.33 3.33 -8.94
CA VAL A 78 4.75 3.68 -9.06
C VAL A 78 5.38 3.87 -7.68
N LEU A 79 4.69 4.62 -6.80
CA LEU A 79 5.20 4.89 -5.45
C LEU A 79 5.34 3.60 -4.61
N ARG A 80 4.40 2.66 -4.71
CA ARG A 80 4.48 1.36 -4.01
C ARG A 80 5.61 0.48 -4.52
N TYR A 81 5.83 0.43 -5.85
CA TYR A 81 7.01 -0.27 -6.38
C TYR A 81 8.31 0.39 -5.95
N LEU A 82 8.37 1.73 -5.92
CA LEU A 82 9.55 2.45 -5.45
C LEU A 82 9.83 2.16 -3.97
N ALA A 83 8.80 2.15 -3.12
CA ALA A 83 8.93 1.78 -1.71
C ALA A 83 9.44 0.34 -1.54
N ALA A 84 8.89 -0.61 -2.31
CA ALA A 84 9.35 -2.00 -2.31
C ALA A 84 10.81 -2.14 -2.77
N LEU A 85 11.20 -1.45 -3.83
CA LEU A 85 12.60 -1.46 -4.31
C LEU A 85 13.55 -0.87 -3.25
N PHE A 86 13.14 0.19 -2.57
CA PHE A 86 13.94 0.77 -1.50
C PHE A 86 14.07 -0.19 -0.30
N MET A 87 12.99 -0.86 0.10
CA MET A 87 13.04 -1.89 1.15
C MET A 87 13.97 -3.05 0.76
N ILE A 88 13.88 -3.54 -0.48
CA ILE A 88 14.79 -4.58 -1.00
C ILE A 88 16.24 -4.11 -0.95
N TYR A 89 16.51 -2.86 -1.37
CA TYR A 89 17.85 -2.27 -1.30
C TYR A 89 18.41 -2.26 0.13
N LEU A 90 17.61 -1.87 1.12
CA LEU A 90 18.03 -1.88 2.52
C LEU A 90 18.40 -3.28 3.02
N VAL A 91 17.66 -4.30 2.59
CA VAL A 91 17.96 -5.71 2.96
C VAL A 91 19.22 -6.21 2.27
N VAL A 92 19.35 -6.02 0.95
CA VAL A 92 20.52 -6.47 0.18
C VAL A 92 21.81 -5.76 0.62
N SER A 93 21.69 -4.51 1.10
CA SER A 93 22.80 -3.75 1.66
C SER A 93 23.17 -4.11 3.11
N GLY A 94 22.44 -5.05 3.74
CA GLY A 94 22.67 -5.45 5.13
C GLY A 94 22.26 -4.40 6.17
N ILE A 95 21.50 -3.37 5.79
CA ILE A 95 21.06 -2.27 6.67
C ILE A 95 19.84 -2.70 7.50
N SER A 96 19.02 -3.60 6.96
CA SER A 96 17.79 -4.07 7.61
C SER A 96 17.63 -5.59 7.59
N SER A 97 16.71 -6.09 8.40
CA SER A 97 16.40 -7.51 8.51
C SER A 97 15.67 -8.03 7.27
N TYR A 98 15.90 -9.30 6.91
CA TYR A 98 15.17 -10.00 5.84
C TYR A 98 13.65 -9.98 6.02
N ASN A 99 13.14 -9.84 7.25
CA ASN A 99 11.71 -9.74 7.51
C ASN A 99 11.07 -8.48 6.88
N LEU A 100 11.87 -7.44 6.58
CA LEU A 100 11.41 -6.27 5.83
C LEU A 100 10.91 -6.64 4.42
N LEU A 101 11.36 -7.77 3.85
CA LEU A 101 10.90 -8.26 2.55
C LEU A 101 9.41 -8.65 2.57
N LEU A 102 8.81 -8.96 3.72
CA LEU A 102 7.38 -9.21 3.83
C LEU A 102 6.56 -7.95 3.50
N PHE A 103 7.04 -6.78 3.93
CA PHE A 103 6.42 -5.50 3.59
C PHE A 103 6.61 -5.15 2.12
N ALA A 104 7.82 -5.33 1.59
CA ALA A 104 8.09 -5.15 0.17
C ALA A 104 7.21 -6.04 -0.72
N LEU A 105 7.02 -7.30 -0.31
CA LEU A 105 6.13 -8.24 -1.00
C LEU A 105 4.68 -7.74 -0.97
N GLY A 106 4.20 -7.27 0.19
CA GLY A 106 2.87 -6.69 0.33
C GLY A 106 2.63 -5.52 -0.64
N ASP A 107 3.58 -4.59 -0.73
CA ASP A 107 3.52 -3.45 -1.65
C ASP A 107 3.50 -3.89 -3.11
N ILE A 108 4.38 -4.83 -3.50
CA ILE A 108 4.44 -5.38 -4.86
C ILE A 108 3.11 -6.03 -5.23
N LEU A 109 2.57 -6.91 -4.37
CA LEU A 109 1.31 -7.61 -4.63
C LEU A 109 0.14 -6.63 -4.74
N ALA A 110 0.05 -5.66 -3.84
CA ALA A 110 -1.00 -4.66 -3.87
C ALA A 110 -0.89 -3.75 -5.10
N ALA A 111 0.31 -3.30 -5.47
CA ALA A 111 0.55 -2.47 -6.64
C ALA A 111 0.23 -3.22 -7.94
N THR A 112 0.66 -4.48 -8.02
CA THR A 112 0.36 -5.37 -9.14
C THR A 112 -1.14 -5.56 -9.29
N TRP A 113 -1.86 -5.79 -8.18
CA TRP A 113 -3.31 -5.94 -8.22
C TRP A 113 -4.01 -4.68 -8.73
N THR A 114 -3.63 -3.49 -8.23
CA THR A 114 -4.19 -2.22 -8.72
C THR A 114 -3.90 -2.03 -10.21
N LEU A 115 -2.69 -2.36 -10.67
CA LEU A 115 -2.30 -2.27 -12.08
C LEU A 115 -3.13 -3.19 -12.98
N ILE A 116 -3.31 -4.45 -12.58
CA ILE A 116 -4.13 -5.42 -13.31
C ILE A 116 -5.59 -4.96 -13.33
N ALA A 117 -6.12 -4.50 -12.20
CA ALA A 117 -7.48 -4.01 -12.08
C ALA A 117 -7.73 -2.79 -12.99
N LEU A 118 -6.78 -1.85 -13.03
CA LEU A 118 -6.86 -0.68 -13.90
C LEU A 118 -6.79 -1.06 -15.38
N LYS A 119 -5.91 -2.00 -15.77
CA LYS A 119 -5.86 -2.53 -17.15
C LYS A 119 -7.17 -3.19 -17.56
N ARG A 120 -7.79 -3.98 -16.67
CA ARG A 120 -9.09 -4.64 -16.92
C ARG A 120 -10.23 -3.62 -17.08
N ASP A 121 -10.28 -2.61 -16.23
CA ASP A 121 -11.31 -1.56 -16.31
C ASP A 121 -11.15 -0.73 -17.60
N ASN A 122 -9.92 -0.40 -18.01
CA ASN A 122 -9.66 0.28 -19.29
C ASN A 122 -10.11 -0.54 -20.49
N ARG A 123 -9.81 -1.86 -20.53
CA ARG A 123 -10.23 -2.74 -21.62
C ARG A 123 -11.75 -2.82 -21.73
N SER A 124 -12.45 -2.94 -20.60
CA SER A 124 -13.92 -2.96 -20.57
C SER A 124 -14.57 -1.63 -20.96
N ASN A 125 -13.90 -0.50 -20.74
CA ASN A 125 -14.41 0.80 -21.16
C ASN A 125 -14.24 1.01 -22.67
N ASN A 126 -13.15 0.52 -23.26
CA ASN A 126 -12.90 0.63 -24.70
C ASN A 126 -13.85 -0.26 -25.52
N SER A 127 -14.18 -1.46 -25.03
CA SER A 127 -15.15 -2.36 -25.71
C SER A 127 -16.60 -1.87 -25.66
N LYS A 128 -16.90 -0.80 -24.91
CA LYS A 128 -18.23 -0.16 -24.85
C LYS A 128 -18.32 1.09 -25.72
N SER A 129 -17.20 1.54 -26.27
CA SER A 129 -17.13 2.70 -27.18
C SER A 129 -17.01 2.32 -28.65
N GLU A 130 -16.81 1.03 -28.93
CA GLU A 130 -16.98 0.39 -30.24
C GLU A 130 -18.43 -0.08 -30.37
#